data_AF-A0A7X3FKC9-F1
#
_entry.id   AF-A0A7X3FKC9-F1
#
_cell.length_a   1.000
_cell.length_b   1.000
_cell.length_c   1.000
_cell.angle_alpha   90.00
_cell.angle_beta   90.00
_cell.angle_gamma   90.00
#
_symmetry.space_group_name_H-M   'P 1'
#
loop_
_entity.id
_entity.type
_entity.pdbx_description
1 polymer ?
#
loop_
_entity_poly.entity_id
_entity_poly.type
_entity_poly.pdbx_seq_one_letter_code
_entity_poly.pdbx_strand_id
1 'polypeptide(L)'
;MRKLVHVFPGQGSQYVGMGKEWYNSFPEARAVFEEANDILTFDLKKLIFEGNQDNLTLTENAQPALLTVSVAAYRVYMQEVGVEPAYSAGHSLGEFSALTCAGVITFPDALRIVRQRGLYMQEAAAEGTGSMCAVIGISKERIEEECSSASAWNRDQMVVVSNYNSPEQIVISGHREAVARAAARLEEQGARVSFLKVSAPFHSPLMKTAAVKFGEELQNYSYHAFKWPVISNVTGMPYDSPEQVIANLTAQMTAPVKWDRSMHYVHQKGVSVAIELGARNILTNLMKLNVQSVACYPLDKPGQLDIIREDMAAEIVEQRRKDKVNNVVTKCLTTAVCTRNRNWDQTEYERGVLEPYRKIQLLQEQLDVQAETGSPTLSQMKEALDLLKLILDTKKVPATEQKERFQVILKDTRTISLFPEFAHIGA
;
A
#
# COMPACT_ATOMS: atom_id res chain seq x y z
N MET A 1 6.55 -14.73 16.02
CA MET A 1 5.96 -13.40 15.80
C MET A 1 4.62 -13.56 15.13
N ARG A 2 3.62 -12.79 15.57
CA ARG A 2 2.33 -12.73 14.89
C ARG A 2 2.54 -12.18 13.48
N LYS A 3 1.84 -12.75 12.49
CA LYS A 3 1.82 -12.18 11.14
C LYS A 3 0.75 -11.12 11.10
N LEU A 4 1.13 -9.94 10.60
CA LEU A 4 0.20 -8.82 10.45
C LEU A 4 -0.13 -8.54 8.99
N VAL A 5 -1.30 -7.94 8.77
CA VAL A 5 -1.71 -7.35 7.50
C VAL A 5 -1.90 -5.85 7.66
N HIS A 6 -1.32 -5.05 6.76
CA HIS A 6 -1.69 -3.65 6.63
C HIS A 6 -2.91 -3.53 5.73
N VAL A 7 -3.97 -2.89 6.23
CA VAL A 7 -5.19 -2.62 5.45
C VAL A 7 -5.38 -1.12 5.25
N PHE A 8 -5.77 -0.72 4.04
CA PHE A 8 -5.91 0.68 3.68
C PHE A 8 -7.34 1.00 3.23
N PRO A 9 -8.03 1.98 3.86
CA PRO A 9 -9.42 2.28 3.56
C PRO A 9 -9.57 2.97 2.19
N GLY A 10 -10.77 2.83 1.62
CA GLY A 10 -11.16 3.47 0.37
C GLY A 10 -12.19 4.58 0.58
N GLN A 11 -12.81 5.01 -0.52
CA GLN A 11 -13.83 6.05 -0.53
C GLN A 11 -15.02 5.70 0.40
N GLY A 12 -15.51 6.71 1.11
CA GLY A 12 -16.50 6.58 2.18
C GLY A 12 -15.89 6.76 3.58
N SER A 13 -14.56 6.63 3.73
CA SER A 13 -13.89 6.89 5.01
C SER A 13 -13.50 8.36 5.22
N GLN A 14 -13.45 9.17 4.16
CA GLN A 14 -12.98 10.56 4.23
C GLN A 14 -13.84 11.42 5.15
N TYR A 15 -13.20 12.31 5.91
CA TYR A 15 -13.86 13.33 6.70
C TYR A 15 -13.00 14.59 6.79
N VAL A 16 -13.63 15.75 6.85
CA VAL A 16 -12.90 17.02 7.01
C VAL A 16 -12.12 17.01 8.32
N GLY A 17 -10.83 17.34 8.26
CA GLY A 17 -9.91 17.31 9.38
C GLY A 17 -9.11 16.02 9.54
N MET A 18 -9.37 14.98 8.72
CA MET A 18 -8.54 13.77 8.71
C MET A 18 -7.07 14.12 8.41
N GLY A 19 -6.11 13.41 9.00
CA GLY A 19 -4.69 13.71 8.76
C GLY A 19 -4.11 14.92 9.52
N LYS A 20 -4.93 15.84 10.05
CA LYS A 20 -4.44 17.08 10.67
C LYS A 20 -3.60 16.83 11.93
N GLU A 21 -4.00 15.87 12.76
CA GLU A 21 -3.24 15.47 13.94
C GLU A 21 -1.88 14.87 13.55
N TRP A 22 -1.85 13.98 12.53
CA TRP A 22 -0.60 13.44 11.98
C TRP A 22 0.35 14.55 11.51
N TYR A 23 -0.17 15.48 10.69
CA TYR A 23 0.58 16.60 10.13
C TYR A 23 1.20 17.51 11.21
N ASN A 24 0.46 17.74 12.30
CA ASN A 24 0.91 18.58 13.40
C ASN A 24 1.97 17.88 14.26
N SER A 25 1.80 16.58 14.48
CA SER A 25 2.64 15.80 15.42
C SER A 25 3.93 15.25 14.81
N PHE A 26 3.96 14.93 13.51
CA PHE A 26 5.08 14.22 12.89
C PHE A 26 5.63 14.95 11.65
N PRO A 27 6.93 15.27 11.59
CA PRO A 27 7.57 15.83 10.40
C PRO A 27 7.38 14.98 9.14
N GLU A 28 7.36 13.66 9.28
CA GLU A 28 7.26 12.69 8.20
C GLU A 28 5.86 12.70 7.59
N ALA A 29 4.83 12.84 8.42
CA ALA A 29 3.47 13.08 7.95
C ALA A 29 3.37 14.44 7.26
N ARG A 30 3.94 15.50 7.86
CA ARG A 30 3.96 16.85 7.26
C ARG A 30 4.55 16.83 5.85
N ALA A 31 5.69 16.16 5.67
CA ALA A 31 6.33 16.03 4.37
C ALA A 31 5.42 15.37 3.31
N VAL A 32 4.63 14.36 3.69
CA VAL A 32 3.67 13.71 2.76
C VAL A 32 2.61 14.69 2.25
N PHE A 33 2.05 15.53 3.13
CA PHE A 33 1.03 16.51 2.74
C PHE A 33 1.60 17.62 1.86
N GLU A 34 2.80 18.12 2.17
CA GLU A 34 3.46 19.13 1.33
C GLU A 34 3.84 18.54 -0.04
N GLU A 35 4.43 17.34 -0.08
CA GLU A 35 4.73 16.60 -1.30
C GLU A 35 3.46 16.43 -2.16
N ALA A 36 2.33 16.07 -1.56
CA ALA A 36 1.06 15.92 -2.28
C ALA A 36 0.52 17.22 -2.87
N ASN A 37 0.63 18.34 -2.13
CA ASN A 37 0.23 19.66 -2.61
C ASN A 37 1.07 20.08 -3.83
N ASP A 38 2.39 19.89 -3.76
CA ASP A 38 3.31 20.26 -4.83
C ASP A 38 3.03 19.46 -6.11
N ILE A 39 2.79 18.16 -5.97
CA ILE A 39 2.56 17.25 -7.11
C ILE A 39 1.23 17.51 -7.80
N LEU A 40 0.17 17.77 -7.04
CA LEU A 40 -1.17 18.00 -7.58
C LEU A 40 -1.39 19.45 -8.01
N THR A 41 -0.48 20.36 -7.67
CA THR A 41 -0.54 21.79 -8.00
C THR A 41 -1.80 22.50 -7.47
N PHE A 42 -2.41 21.96 -6.42
CA PHE A 42 -3.48 22.61 -5.65
C PHE A 42 -3.37 22.25 -4.17
N ASP A 43 -4.01 23.04 -3.31
CA ASP A 43 -3.93 22.87 -1.86
C ASP A 43 -4.85 21.74 -1.36
N LEU A 44 -4.45 20.49 -1.64
CA LEU A 44 -5.10 19.28 -1.16
C LEU A 44 -5.16 19.26 0.37
N LYS A 45 -4.08 19.68 1.06
CA LYS A 45 -4.04 19.82 2.51
C LYS A 45 -5.18 20.69 3.04
N LYS A 46 -5.38 21.89 2.49
CA LYS A 46 -6.49 22.76 2.89
C LYS A 46 -7.85 22.13 2.60
N LEU A 47 -8.00 21.46 1.45
CA LEU A 47 -9.22 20.71 1.14
C LEU A 47 -9.53 19.63 2.19
N ILE A 48 -8.52 18.89 2.64
CA ILE A 48 -8.66 17.85 3.66
C ILE A 48 -8.96 18.46 5.03
N PHE A 49 -8.21 19.49 5.46
CA PHE A 49 -8.26 19.98 6.83
C PHE A 49 -9.40 20.96 7.11
N GLU A 50 -9.78 21.74 6.09
CA GLU A 50 -10.65 22.91 6.23
C GLU A 50 -11.72 22.99 5.13
N GLY A 51 -11.67 22.11 4.14
CA GLY A 51 -12.64 22.07 3.05
C GLY A 51 -14.05 21.71 3.52
N ASN A 52 -14.99 21.77 2.59
CA ASN A 52 -16.34 21.27 2.84
C ASN A 52 -16.43 19.76 2.50
N GLN A 53 -17.30 19.05 3.20
CA GLN A 53 -17.42 17.60 3.08
C GLN A 53 -17.87 17.17 1.68
N ASP A 54 -18.74 17.92 1.02
CA ASP A 54 -19.27 17.57 -0.30
C ASP A 54 -18.17 17.63 -1.37
N ASN A 55 -17.35 18.68 -1.35
CA ASN A 55 -16.20 18.85 -2.24
C ASN A 55 -15.12 17.82 -1.96
N LEU A 56 -14.82 17.53 -0.69
CA LEU A 56 -13.89 16.44 -0.33
C LEU A 56 -14.41 15.07 -0.79
N THR A 57 -15.74 14.89 -0.86
CA THR A 57 -16.38 13.64 -1.26
C THR A 57 -16.47 13.47 -2.78
N LEU A 58 -16.22 14.52 -3.58
CA LEU A 58 -16.04 14.35 -5.02
C LEU A 58 -14.94 13.34 -5.28
N THR A 59 -15.20 12.37 -6.16
CA THR A 59 -14.35 11.19 -6.35
C THR A 59 -12.93 11.58 -6.77
N GLU A 60 -12.79 12.60 -7.62
CA GLU A 60 -11.50 13.17 -8.01
C GLU A 60 -10.69 13.76 -6.85
N ASN A 61 -11.34 14.20 -5.78
CA ASN A 61 -10.73 14.79 -4.59
C ASN A 61 -10.50 13.75 -3.49
N ALA A 62 -11.51 12.90 -3.24
CA ALA A 62 -11.49 11.90 -2.18
C ALA A 62 -10.34 10.90 -2.37
N GLN A 63 -10.10 10.46 -3.62
CA GLN A 63 -9.08 9.45 -3.90
C GLN A 63 -7.65 9.91 -3.55
N PRO A 64 -7.12 11.03 -4.08
CA PRO A 64 -5.81 11.52 -3.66
C PRO A 64 -5.78 11.89 -2.18
N ALA A 65 -6.86 12.43 -1.62
CA ALA A 65 -6.93 12.77 -0.20
C ALA A 65 -6.72 11.55 0.71
N LEU A 66 -7.43 10.45 0.43
CA LEU A 66 -7.34 9.22 1.21
C LEU A 66 -5.99 8.52 1.03
N LEU A 67 -5.42 8.55 -0.17
CA LEU A 67 -4.06 8.06 -0.42
C LEU A 67 -3.04 8.83 0.44
N THR A 68 -3.07 10.16 0.42
CA THR A 68 -2.17 11.02 1.22
C THR A 68 -2.25 10.71 2.71
N VAL A 69 -3.46 10.61 3.27
CA VAL A 69 -3.64 10.28 4.70
C VAL A 69 -3.13 8.88 5.03
N SER A 70 -3.42 7.90 4.17
CA SER A 70 -2.96 6.52 4.33
C SER A 70 -1.44 6.42 4.32
N VAL A 71 -0.78 7.11 3.39
CA VAL A 71 0.68 7.13 3.27
C VAL A 71 1.32 7.88 4.43
N ALA A 72 0.70 8.97 4.92
CA ALA A 72 1.17 9.68 6.12
C ALA A 72 1.12 8.78 7.35
N ALA A 73 -0.01 8.11 7.61
CA ALA A 73 -0.16 7.16 8.71
C ALA A 73 0.85 5.99 8.59
N TYR A 74 1.05 5.46 7.38
CA TYR A 74 2.02 4.41 7.10
C TYR A 74 3.47 4.85 7.36
N ARG A 75 3.89 6.03 6.87
CA ARG A 75 5.27 6.52 7.06
C ARG A 75 5.56 6.71 8.56
N VAL A 76 4.61 7.27 9.31
CA VAL A 76 4.75 7.41 10.77
C VAL A 76 4.74 6.04 11.45
N TYR A 77 3.85 5.12 11.07
CA TYR A 77 3.85 3.76 11.60
C TYR A 77 5.21 3.06 11.41
N MET A 78 5.81 3.17 10.23
CA MET A 78 7.10 2.55 9.95
C MET A 78 8.24 3.16 10.78
N GLN A 79 8.15 4.45 11.14
CA GLN A 79 9.12 5.10 12.01
C GLN A 79 8.93 4.73 13.48
N GLU A 80 7.69 4.74 13.96
CA GLU A 80 7.37 4.63 15.38
C GLU A 80 7.21 3.18 15.86
N VAL A 81 6.83 2.27 14.95
CA VAL A 81 6.56 0.86 15.22
C VAL A 81 7.47 -0.03 14.37
N GLY A 82 7.53 0.21 13.07
CA GLY A 82 8.49 -0.41 12.16
C GLY A 82 8.28 -1.89 11.83
N VAL A 83 7.25 -2.55 12.40
CA VAL A 83 6.98 -3.97 12.11
C VAL A 83 6.42 -4.12 10.71
N GLU A 84 7.15 -4.81 9.83
CA GLU A 84 6.71 -5.02 8.46
C GLU A 84 5.52 -5.99 8.36
N PRO A 85 4.58 -5.74 7.44
CA PRO A 85 3.46 -6.64 7.22
C PRO A 85 3.88 -7.91 6.48
N ALA A 86 3.20 -9.01 6.76
CA ALA A 86 3.28 -10.21 5.93
C ALA A 86 2.49 -10.04 4.62
N TYR A 87 1.47 -9.19 4.62
CA TYR A 87 0.62 -8.85 3.48
C TYR A 87 0.12 -7.41 3.60
N SER A 88 -0.15 -6.74 2.49
CA SER A 88 -1.04 -5.58 2.52
C SER A 88 -2.25 -5.76 1.59
N ALA A 89 -3.34 -5.09 1.92
CA ALA A 89 -4.53 -5.04 1.10
C ALA A 89 -5.16 -3.66 1.25
N GLY A 90 -5.95 -3.22 0.29
CA GLY A 90 -6.78 -2.05 0.51
C GLY A 90 -8.07 -2.12 -0.28
N HIS A 91 -9.07 -1.42 0.19
CA HIS A 91 -10.41 -1.51 -0.36
C HIS A 91 -10.60 -0.48 -1.47
N SER A 92 -10.80 -0.95 -2.70
CA SER A 92 -10.92 -0.13 -3.91
C SER A 92 -9.73 0.84 -4.06
N LEU A 93 -9.93 2.14 -3.76
CA LEU A 93 -8.85 3.13 -3.70
C LEU A 93 -7.71 2.70 -2.77
N GLY A 94 -8.01 2.06 -1.64
CA GLY A 94 -6.98 1.59 -0.72
C GLY A 94 -5.97 0.63 -1.36
N GLU A 95 -6.31 -0.07 -2.45
CA GLU A 95 -5.37 -0.92 -3.16
C GLU A 95 -4.17 -0.12 -3.71
N PHE A 96 -4.39 1.13 -4.12
CA PHE A 96 -3.33 2.05 -4.52
C PHE A 96 -2.44 2.44 -3.34
N SER A 97 -3.02 2.70 -2.16
CA SER A 97 -2.26 2.91 -0.92
C SER A 97 -1.41 1.67 -0.58
N ALA A 98 -1.99 0.47 -0.71
CA ALA A 98 -1.29 -0.79 -0.44
C ALA A 98 -0.11 -1.01 -1.39
N LEU A 99 -0.30 -0.79 -2.70
CA LEU A 99 0.74 -0.86 -3.72
C LEU A 99 1.84 0.19 -3.50
N THR A 100 1.45 1.41 -3.13
CA THR A 100 2.38 2.51 -2.84
C THR A 100 3.24 2.20 -1.63
N CYS A 101 2.64 1.75 -0.52
CA CYS A 101 3.36 1.43 0.72
C CYS A 101 4.24 0.18 0.55
N ALA A 102 3.82 -0.78 -0.29
CA ALA A 102 4.63 -1.93 -0.69
C ALA A 102 5.77 -1.57 -1.66
N GLY A 103 5.90 -0.30 -2.07
CA GLY A 103 6.97 0.20 -2.94
C GLY A 103 6.77 -0.05 -4.42
N VAL A 104 5.62 -0.57 -4.84
CA VAL A 104 5.33 -0.92 -6.24
C VAL A 104 5.09 0.30 -7.10
N ILE A 105 4.33 1.26 -6.55
CA ILE A 105 4.05 2.56 -7.20
C ILE A 105 4.73 3.63 -6.35
N THR A 106 5.41 4.59 -6.98
CA THR A 106 5.94 5.73 -6.24
C THR A 106 4.79 6.59 -5.71
N PHE A 107 4.96 7.26 -4.56
CA PHE A 107 3.90 8.13 -4.04
C PHE A 107 3.47 9.24 -5.02
N PRO A 108 4.41 9.92 -5.72
CA PRO A 108 4.04 10.89 -6.75
C PRO A 108 3.20 10.32 -7.89
N ASP A 109 3.56 9.15 -8.40
CA ASP A 109 2.82 8.52 -9.48
C ASP A 109 1.46 8.05 -8.99
N ALA A 110 1.39 7.47 -7.79
CA ALA A 110 0.14 7.06 -7.18
C ALA A 110 -0.85 8.22 -7.06
N LEU A 111 -0.41 9.43 -6.66
CA LEU A 111 -1.26 10.62 -6.60
C LEU A 111 -1.84 11.00 -7.96
N ARG A 112 -1.01 10.99 -9.01
CA ARG A 112 -1.45 11.29 -10.39
C ARG A 112 -2.44 10.25 -10.88
N ILE A 113 -2.12 8.97 -10.70
CA ILE A 113 -2.95 7.83 -11.07
C ILE A 113 -4.32 7.93 -10.40
N VAL A 114 -4.38 8.11 -9.08
CA VAL A 114 -5.68 8.11 -8.36
C VAL A 114 -6.49 9.37 -8.63
N ARG A 115 -5.85 10.50 -8.95
CA ARG A 115 -6.56 11.69 -9.41
C ARG A 115 -7.22 11.43 -10.76
N GLN A 116 -6.48 10.88 -11.73
CA GLN A 116 -7.03 10.53 -13.05
C GLN A 116 -8.12 9.46 -12.95
N ARG A 117 -7.91 8.43 -12.11
CA ARG A 117 -8.93 7.43 -11.79
C ARG A 117 -10.21 8.09 -11.30
N GLY A 118 -10.10 9.02 -10.37
CA GLY A 118 -11.26 9.72 -9.83
C GLY A 118 -11.98 10.59 -10.86
N LEU A 119 -11.23 11.27 -11.74
CA LEU A 119 -11.78 12.03 -12.87
C LEU A 119 -12.55 11.12 -13.83
N TYR A 120 -11.93 10.04 -14.33
CA TYR A 120 -12.59 9.13 -15.28
C TYR A 120 -13.83 8.47 -14.68
N MET A 121 -13.79 8.10 -13.39
CA MET A 121 -14.95 7.56 -12.67
C MET A 121 -16.08 8.58 -12.55
N GLN A 122 -15.74 9.85 -12.32
CA GLN A 122 -16.72 10.94 -12.19
C GLN A 122 -17.33 11.32 -13.54
N GLU A 123 -16.53 11.37 -14.61
CA GLU A 123 -16.99 11.56 -15.99
C GLU A 123 -18.00 10.49 -16.39
N ALA A 124 -17.69 9.22 -16.14
CA ALA A 124 -18.60 8.11 -16.46
C ALA A 124 -19.88 8.12 -15.59
N ALA A 125 -19.86 8.81 -14.44
CA ALA A 125 -21.02 8.98 -13.58
C ALA A 125 -21.87 10.22 -13.94
N ALA A 126 -21.37 11.14 -14.75
CA ALA A 126 -22.03 12.41 -15.06
C ALA A 126 -23.35 12.23 -15.82
N GLU A 127 -23.56 11.07 -16.44
CA GLU A 127 -24.85 10.69 -17.03
C GLU A 127 -25.97 10.54 -15.98
N GLY A 128 -25.63 10.44 -14.68
CA GLY A 128 -26.59 10.42 -13.57
C GLY A 128 -27.44 9.15 -13.48
N THR A 129 -27.18 8.18 -14.35
CA THR A 129 -27.94 6.94 -14.53
C THR A 129 -27.57 5.86 -13.52
N GLY A 130 -26.49 6.02 -12.75
CA GLY A 130 -25.98 5.02 -11.82
C GLY A 130 -26.45 5.14 -10.38
N SER A 131 -26.28 4.07 -9.62
CA SER A 131 -26.44 4.03 -8.16
C SER A 131 -25.65 2.87 -7.54
N MET A 132 -25.46 2.93 -6.22
CA MET A 132 -24.95 1.83 -5.41
C MET A 132 -25.81 1.66 -4.15
N CYS A 133 -26.02 0.42 -3.73
CA CYS A 133 -26.80 0.09 -2.53
C CYS A 133 -26.08 -0.98 -1.71
N ALA A 134 -25.87 -0.71 -0.42
CA ALA A 134 -25.42 -1.71 0.53
C ALA A 134 -26.60 -2.59 0.96
N VAL A 135 -26.40 -3.90 0.93
CA VAL A 135 -27.38 -4.94 1.29
C VAL A 135 -26.78 -5.77 2.43
N ILE A 136 -27.54 -5.89 3.52
CA ILE A 136 -27.09 -6.52 4.77
C ILE A 136 -28.10 -7.56 5.25
N GLY A 137 -27.60 -8.68 5.77
CA GLY A 137 -28.44 -9.67 6.49
C GLY A 137 -29.11 -10.72 5.59
N ILE A 138 -28.62 -10.89 4.36
CA ILE A 138 -29.09 -11.92 3.42
C ILE A 138 -27.88 -12.56 2.72
N SER A 139 -28.02 -13.81 2.27
CA SER A 139 -26.90 -14.55 1.66
C SER A 139 -26.45 -13.95 0.33
N LYS A 140 -25.16 -14.11 0.02
CA LYS A 140 -24.58 -13.62 -1.23
C LYS A 140 -25.22 -14.23 -2.47
N GLU A 141 -25.55 -15.52 -2.41
CA GLU A 141 -26.17 -16.26 -3.52
C GLU A 141 -27.53 -15.64 -3.85
N ARG A 142 -28.29 -15.26 -2.82
CA ARG A 142 -29.59 -14.63 -3.00
C ARG A 142 -29.47 -13.24 -3.61
N ILE A 143 -28.45 -12.48 -3.22
CA ILE A 143 -28.17 -11.16 -3.82
C ILE A 143 -27.77 -11.30 -5.29
N GLU A 144 -26.94 -12.29 -5.63
CA GLU A 144 -26.55 -12.58 -7.01
C GLU A 144 -27.75 -12.99 -7.88
N GLU A 145 -28.66 -13.81 -7.34
CA GLU A 145 -29.93 -14.21 -8.00
C GLU A 145 -30.82 -13.00 -8.27
N GLU A 146 -31.02 -12.11 -7.30
CA GLU A 146 -31.85 -10.92 -7.46
C GLU A 146 -31.21 -9.90 -8.41
N CYS A 147 -29.88 -9.74 -8.39
CA CYS A 147 -29.18 -8.91 -9.38
C CYS A 147 -29.37 -9.42 -10.80
N SER A 148 -29.27 -10.75 -10.98
CA SER A 148 -29.48 -11.41 -12.27
C SER A 148 -30.92 -11.23 -12.75
N SER A 149 -31.89 -11.43 -11.86
CA SER A 149 -33.32 -11.26 -12.16
C SER A 149 -33.67 -9.81 -12.52
N ALA A 150 -33.16 -8.83 -11.76
CA ALA A 150 -33.40 -7.42 -12.00
C ALA A 150 -32.76 -6.89 -13.31
N SER A 151 -31.64 -7.50 -13.72
CA SER A 151 -30.98 -7.21 -15.01
C SER A 151 -31.67 -7.91 -16.18
N ALA A 152 -32.27 -9.08 -15.98
CA ALA A 152 -33.04 -9.77 -17.02
C ALA A 152 -34.35 -9.05 -17.39
N TRP A 153 -34.89 -8.24 -16.47
CA TRP A 153 -36.16 -7.53 -16.65
C TRP A 153 -36.12 -6.48 -17.77
N ASN A 154 -34.99 -5.78 -17.96
CA ASN A 154 -34.79 -4.84 -19.04
C ASN A 154 -33.33 -4.93 -19.52
N ARG A 155 -33.12 -5.28 -20.80
CA ARG A 155 -31.78 -5.47 -21.38
C ARG A 155 -30.91 -4.22 -21.38
N ASP A 156 -31.51 -3.03 -21.33
CA ASP A 156 -30.81 -1.76 -21.29
C ASP A 156 -30.44 -1.32 -19.86
N GLN A 157 -30.85 -2.10 -18.85
CA GLN A 157 -30.55 -1.84 -17.46
C GLN A 157 -29.84 -3.04 -16.83
N MET A 158 -28.96 -2.75 -15.88
CA MET A 158 -28.19 -3.80 -15.23
C MET A 158 -27.87 -3.41 -13.81
N VAL A 159 -27.77 -4.43 -12.95
CA VAL A 159 -27.28 -4.34 -11.59
C VAL A 159 -26.43 -5.58 -11.33
N VAL A 160 -25.29 -5.36 -10.70
CA VAL A 160 -24.33 -6.42 -10.36
C VAL A 160 -23.89 -6.24 -8.92
N VAL A 161 -23.32 -7.29 -8.33
CA VAL A 161 -22.56 -7.15 -7.09
C VAL A 161 -21.25 -6.40 -7.40
N SER A 162 -20.98 -5.37 -6.63
CA SER A 162 -19.82 -4.48 -6.77
C SER A 162 -18.82 -4.60 -5.63
N ASN A 163 -19.28 -5.00 -4.43
CA ASN A 163 -18.38 -5.29 -3.31
C ASN A 163 -18.88 -6.49 -2.51
N TYR A 164 -18.03 -7.49 -2.35
CA TYR A 164 -18.16 -8.53 -1.33
C TYR A 164 -17.37 -8.08 -0.10
N ASN A 165 -18.01 -7.34 0.82
CA ASN A 165 -17.30 -6.77 1.97
C ASN A 165 -17.14 -7.78 3.11
N SER A 166 -18.19 -8.55 3.38
CA SER A 166 -18.19 -9.65 4.35
C SER A 166 -19.32 -10.63 3.99
N PRO A 167 -19.42 -11.79 4.65
CA PRO A 167 -20.55 -12.70 4.46
C PRO A 167 -21.91 -12.05 4.68
N GLU A 168 -21.97 -10.98 5.49
CA GLU A 168 -23.21 -10.31 5.87
C GLU A 168 -23.41 -8.93 5.22
N GLN A 169 -22.39 -8.38 4.54
CA GLN A 169 -22.44 -7.05 3.93
C GLN A 169 -21.93 -7.08 2.50
N ILE A 170 -22.82 -6.82 1.55
CA ILE A 170 -22.53 -6.76 0.12
C ILE A 170 -23.01 -5.42 -0.44
N VAL A 171 -22.37 -4.92 -1.49
CA VAL A 171 -22.84 -3.75 -2.22
C VAL A 171 -23.18 -4.16 -3.64
N ILE A 172 -24.31 -3.67 -4.14
CA ILE A 172 -24.73 -3.80 -5.53
C ILE A 172 -24.60 -2.44 -6.22
N SER A 173 -24.26 -2.44 -7.51
CA SER A 173 -24.22 -1.22 -8.32
C SER A 173 -24.66 -1.45 -9.75
N GLY A 174 -25.07 -0.38 -10.41
CA GLY A 174 -25.55 -0.44 -11.79
C GLY A 174 -26.48 0.73 -12.09
N HIS A 175 -27.37 0.53 -13.06
CA HIS A 175 -28.40 1.51 -13.39
C HIS A 175 -29.32 1.73 -12.20
N ARG A 176 -29.64 2.99 -11.91
CA ARG A 176 -30.39 3.42 -10.72
C ARG A 176 -31.69 2.66 -10.55
N GLU A 177 -32.45 2.50 -11.62
CA GLU A 177 -33.73 1.78 -11.58
C GLU A 177 -33.54 0.27 -11.33
N ALA A 178 -32.52 -0.36 -11.93
CA ALA A 178 -32.22 -1.76 -11.68
C ALA A 178 -31.75 -2.00 -10.24
N VAL A 179 -30.91 -1.11 -9.70
CA VAL A 179 -30.48 -1.13 -8.30
C VAL A 179 -31.69 -0.97 -7.37
N ALA A 180 -32.59 -0.02 -7.67
CA ALA A 180 -33.79 0.19 -6.87
C ALA A 180 -34.73 -1.03 -6.86
N ARG A 181 -34.92 -1.67 -8.02
CA ARG A 181 -35.71 -2.91 -8.11
C ARG A 181 -35.09 -4.03 -7.30
N ALA A 182 -33.80 -4.30 -7.48
CA ALA A 182 -33.11 -5.35 -6.72
C ALA A 182 -33.15 -5.07 -5.20
N ALA A 183 -32.90 -3.83 -4.79
CA ALA A 183 -32.95 -3.43 -3.38
C ALA A 183 -34.34 -3.65 -2.77
N ALA A 184 -35.42 -3.25 -3.44
CA ALA A 184 -36.79 -3.46 -2.95
C ALA A 184 -37.12 -4.96 -2.78
N ARG A 185 -36.71 -5.78 -3.75
CA ARG A 185 -36.92 -7.25 -3.70
C ARG A 185 -36.12 -7.92 -2.59
N LEU A 186 -34.90 -7.44 -2.34
CA LEU A 186 -34.06 -7.92 -1.23
C LEU A 186 -34.63 -7.48 0.11
N GLU A 187 -35.16 -6.27 0.21
CA GLU A 187 -35.83 -5.76 1.42
C GLU A 187 -37.11 -6.56 1.75
N GLU A 188 -37.92 -6.92 0.74
CA GLU A 188 -39.07 -7.84 0.88
C GLU A 188 -38.66 -9.21 1.46
N GLN A 189 -37.40 -9.61 1.27
CA GLN A 189 -36.84 -10.88 1.74
C GLN A 189 -36.13 -10.75 3.10
N GLY A 190 -36.24 -9.60 3.75
CA GLY A 190 -35.69 -9.35 5.08
C GLY A 190 -34.28 -8.75 5.09
N ALA A 191 -33.72 -8.38 3.93
CA ALA A 191 -32.46 -7.66 3.90
C ALA A 191 -32.64 -6.21 4.38
N ARG A 192 -31.63 -5.67 5.05
CA ARG A 192 -31.51 -4.21 5.27
C ARG A 192 -30.80 -3.60 4.08
N VAL A 193 -31.39 -2.59 3.47
CA VAL A 193 -30.80 -1.88 2.32
C VAL A 193 -30.47 -0.42 2.66
N SER A 194 -29.37 0.08 2.12
CA SER A 194 -28.95 1.48 2.28
C SER A 194 -28.28 2.00 1.02
N PHE A 195 -28.91 2.97 0.36
CA PHE A 195 -28.32 3.64 -0.79
C PHE A 195 -27.10 4.46 -0.38
N LEU A 196 -26.01 4.30 -1.12
CA LEU A 196 -24.79 5.07 -0.91
C LEU A 196 -24.95 6.45 -1.54
N LYS A 197 -24.34 7.47 -0.92
CA LYS A 197 -24.33 8.85 -1.42
C LYS A 197 -23.36 9.03 -2.59
N VAL A 198 -23.56 8.24 -3.64
CA VAL A 198 -22.80 8.29 -4.89
C VAL A 198 -23.77 8.17 -6.06
N SER A 199 -23.57 8.98 -7.10
CA SER A 199 -24.35 8.95 -8.34
C SER A 199 -23.77 7.98 -9.38
N ALA A 200 -22.74 7.22 -9.01
CA ALA A 200 -21.92 6.44 -9.92
C ALA A 200 -22.07 4.93 -9.68
N PRO A 201 -22.11 4.10 -10.72
CA PRO A 201 -22.21 2.65 -10.59
C PRO A 201 -20.83 2.00 -10.52
N PHE A 202 -20.03 2.33 -9.50
CA PHE A 202 -18.64 1.86 -9.40
C PHE A 202 -18.55 0.33 -9.32
N HIS A 203 -17.43 -0.21 -9.82
CA HIS A 203 -17.16 -1.66 -9.85
C HIS A 203 -18.25 -2.45 -10.60
N SER A 204 -18.73 -1.88 -11.71
CA SER A 204 -19.69 -2.52 -12.61
C SER A 204 -19.27 -2.36 -14.08
N PRO A 205 -19.85 -3.17 -15.00
CA PRO A 205 -19.59 -3.02 -16.44
C PRO A 205 -19.90 -1.61 -17.00
N LEU A 206 -20.70 -0.80 -16.31
CA LEU A 206 -20.98 0.59 -16.71
C LEU A 206 -19.75 1.50 -16.61
N MET A 207 -18.71 1.09 -15.89
CA MET A 207 -17.43 1.81 -15.83
C MET A 207 -16.48 1.45 -16.97
N LYS A 208 -16.90 0.66 -17.97
CA LYS A 208 -16.02 0.18 -19.06
C LYS A 208 -15.30 1.31 -19.79
N THR A 209 -15.99 2.41 -20.11
CA THR A 209 -15.38 3.56 -20.81
C THR A 209 -14.29 4.22 -19.94
N ALA A 210 -14.54 4.40 -18.65
CA ALA A 210 -13.55 4.90 -17.70
C ALA A 210 -12.38 3.92 -17.54
N ALA A 211 -12.65 2.61 -17.51
CA ALA A 211 -11.64 1.57 -17.39
C ALA A 211 -10.66 1.55 -18.57
N VAL A 212 -11.14 1.77 -19.80
CA VAL A 212 -10.28 1.85 -20.99
C VAL A 212 -9.32 3.03 -20.86
N LYS A 213 -9.83 4.25 -20.61
CA LYS A 213 -8.99 5.44 -20.39
C LYS A 213 -8.00 5.23 -19.25
N PHE A 214 -8.45 4.60 -18.17
CA PHE A 214 -7.60 4.33 -17.01
C PHE A 214 -6.50 3.32 -17.31
N GLY A 215 -6.79 2.27 -18.09
CA GLY A 215 -5.78 1.30 -18.52
C GLY A 215 -4.72 1.90 -19.42
N GLU A 216 -5.09 2.84 -20.29
CA GLU A 216 -4.14 3.63 -21.09
C GLU A 216 -3.28 4.53 -20.19
N GLU A 217 -3.89 5.23 -19.23
CA GLU A 217 -3.17 6.08 -18.27
C GLU A 217 -2.14 5.30 -17.45
N LEU A 218 -2.48 4.09 -17.01
CA LEU A 218 -1.58 3.23 -16.22
C LEU A 218 -0.31 2.82 -16.99
N GLN A 219 -0.28 2.87 -18.33
CA GLN A 219 0.91 2.57 -19.13
C GLN A 219 2.01 3.64 -19.01
N ASN A 220 1.67 4.83 -18.51
CA ASN A 220 2.58 5.97 -18.42
C ASN A 220 3.53 5.89 -17.21
N TYR A 221 3.42 4.85 -16.39
CA TYR A 221 4.11 4.75 -15.10
C TYR A 221 4.98 3.48 -15.00
N SER A 222 5.94 3.53 -14.08
CA SER A 222 6.79 2.37 -13.76
C SER A 222 6.28 1.65 -12.51
N TYR A 223 6.38 0.32 -12.53
CA TYR A 223 5.97 -0.54 -11.43
C TYR A 223 7.17 -1.34 -10.92
N HIS A 224 7.45 -1.23 -9.63
CA HIS A 224 8.62 -1.80 -9.00
C HIS A 224 8.31 -3.10 -8.23
N ALA A 225 9.37 -3.77 -7.77
CA ALA A 225 9.24 -4.98 -6.99
C ALA A 225 8.50 -4.74 -5.65
N PHE A 226 7.68 -5.72 -5.27
CA PHE A 226 6.96 -5.73 -4.00
C PHE A 226 7.92 -5.92 -2.82
N LYS A 227 7.85 -5.03 -1.81
CA LYS A 227 8.49 -5.26 -0.50
C LYS A 227 7.84 -6.41 0.26
N TRP A 228 6.52 -6.56 0.09
CA TRP A 228 5.69 -7.65 0.59
C TRP A 228 4.48 -7.87 -0.33
N PRO A 229 3.84 -9.06 -0.30
CA PRO A 229 2.71 -9.34 -1.17
C PRO A 229 1.51 -8.41 -0.91
N VAL A 230 0.91 -7.89 -1.99
CA VAL A 230 -0.30 -7.07 -1.96
C VAL A 230 -1.47 -7.91 -2.48
N ILE A 231 -2.63 -7.88 -1.83
CA ILE A 231 -3.82 -8.62 -2.26
C ILE A 231 -4.65 -7.80 -3.25
N SER A 232 -4.88 -8.33 -4.45
CA SER A 232 -5.71 -7.68 -5.45
C SER A 232 -7.20 -7.82 -5.14
N ASN A 233 -7.97 -6.73 -5.29
CA ASN A 233 -9.42 -6.77 -5.10
C ASN A 233 -10.15 -7.65 -6.13
N VAL A 234 -9.59 -7.77 -7.35
CA VAL A 234 -10.24 -8.52 -8.45
C VAL A 234 -10.11 -10.03 -8.24
N THR A 235 -8.96 -10.48 -7.74
CA THR A 235 -8.67 -11.91 -7.54
C THR A 235 -8.97 -12.37 -6.12
N GLY A 236 -8.87 -11.48 -5.13
CA GLY A 236 -8.86 -11.81 -3.70
C GLY A 236 -7.60 -12.57 -3.27
N MET A 237 -6.53 -12.51 -4.07
CA MET A 237 -5.26 -13.21 -3.88
C MET A 237 -4.09 -12.24 -4.11
N PRO A 238 -2.85 -12.57 -3.68
CA PRO A 238 -1.69 -11.74 -3.95
C PRO A 238 -1.48 -11.49 -5.45
N TYR A 239 -0.93 -10.33 -5.78
CA TYR A 239 -0.28 -10.10 -7.08
C TYR A 239 0.87 -11.09 -7.24
N ASP A 240 0.98 -11.73 -8.42
CA ASP A 240 2.11 -12.63 -8.71
C ASP A 240 3.37 -11.84 -9.05
N SER A 241 3.21 -10.72 -9.77
CA SER A 241 4.32 -9.88 -10.23
C SER A 241 3.87 -8.46 -10.59
N PRO A 242 4.80 -7.47 -10.70
CA PRO A 242 4.45 -6.09 -11.01
C PRO A 242 3.77 -5.93 -12.38
N GLU A 243 4.00 -6.84 -13.32
CA GLU A 243 3.41 -6.84 -14.66
C GLU A 243 1.87 -7.03 -14.63
N GLN A 244 1.33 -7.62 -13.56
CA GLN A 244 -0.12 -7.77 -13.39
C GLN A 244 -0.82 -6.50 -12.88
N VAL A 245 -0.08 -5.48 -12.41
CA VAL A 245 -0.64 -4.28 -11.78
C VAL A 245 -1.60 -3.56 -12.72
N ILE A 246 -1.20 -3.32 -13.98
CA ILE A 246 -2.05 -2.63 -14.94
C ILE A 246 -3.34 -3.42 -15.19
N ALA A 247 -3.21 -4.71 -15.55
CA ALA A 247 -4.35 -5.54 -15.88
C ALA A 247 -5.36 -5.63 -14.73
N ASN A 248 -4.89 -5.84 -13.50
CA ASN A 248 -5.77 -5.97 -12.34
C ASN A 248 -6.40 -4.63 -11.95
N LEU A 249 -5.65 -3.52 -11.95
CA LEU A 249 -6.19 -2.20 -11.61
C LEU A 249 -7.20 -1.70 -12.67
N THR A 250 -6.96 -1.99 -13.95
CA THR A 250 -7.96 -1.74 -15.02
C THR A 250 -9.21 -2.58 -14.81
N ALA A 251 -9.06 -3.89 -14.56
CA ALA A 251 -10.19 -4.77 -14.29
C ALA A 251 -10.97 -4.35 -13.03
N GLN A 252 -10.28 -3.85 -12.00
CA GLN A 252 -10.85 -3.38 -10.74
C GLN A 252 -11.93 -2.32 -10.95
N MET A 253 -11.86 -1.53 -12.03
CA MET A 253 -12.86 -0.50 -12.34
C MET A 253 -14.25 -1.08 -12.65
N THR A 254 -14.29 -2.30 -13.19
CA THR A 254 -15.54 -2.93 -13.69
C THR A 254 -15.89 -4.24 -12.99
N ALA A 255 -14.95 -4.82 -12.25
CA ALA A 255 -15.10 -6.06 -11.51
C ALA A 255 -15.37 -5.79 -10.02
N PRO A 256 -16.05 -6.72 -9.32
CA PRO A 256 -16.34 -6.57 -7.90
C PRO A 256 -15.07 -6.57 -7.04
N VAL A 257 -15.09 -5.80 -5.96
CA VAL A 257 -14.08 -5.88 -4.89
C VAL A 257 -14.37 -7.10 -4.03
N LYS A 258 -13.49 -8.10 -4.09
CA LYS A 258 -13.59 -9.36 -3.31
C LYS A 258 -12.90 -9.23 -1.95
N TRP A 259 -13.34 -8.28 -1.13
CA TRP A 259 -12.72 -7.98 0.17
C TRP A 259 -12.84 -9.15 1.15
N ASP A 260 -13.99 -9.81 1.17
CA ASP A 260 -14.23 -11.00 1.98
C ASP A 260 -13.18 -12.09 1.71
N ARG A 261 -12.95 -12.41 0.42
CA ARG A 261 -11.97 -13.37 -0.04
C ARG A 261 -10.55 -12.96 0.35
N SER A 262 -10.22 -11.69 0.20
CA SER A 262 -8.91 -11.14 0.61
C SER A 262 -8.64 -11.38 2.10
N MET A 263 -9.62 -11.09 2.96
CA MET A 263 -9.47 -11.24 4.41
C MET A 263 -9.38 -12.72 4.83
N HIS A 264 -10.19 -13.58 4.21
CA HIS A 264 -10.10 -15.03 4.45
C HIS A 264 -8.76 -15.60 3.97
N TYR A 265 -8.23 -15.15 2.83
CA TYR A 265 -6.93 -15.60 2.32
C TYR A 265 -5.81 -15.28 3.30
N VAL A 266 -5.69 -14.02 3.75
CA VAL A 266 -4.60 -13.64 4.66
C VAL A 266 -4.73 -14.37 6.00
N HIS A 267 -5.95 -14.57 6.50
CA HIS A 267 -6.18 -15.36 7.71
C HIS A 267 -5.74 -16.83 7.55
N GLN A 268 -6.10 -17.47 6.43
CA GLN A 268 -5.64 -18.84 6.11
C GLN A 268 -4.10 -18.93 5.99
N LYS A 269 -3.40 -17.83 5.68
CA LYS A 269 -1.93 -17.74 5.68
C LYS A 269 -1.32 -17.44 7.05
N GLY A 270 -2.14 -17.43 8.11
CA GLY A 270 -1.75 -17.28 9.50
C GLY A 270 -1.66 -15.84 9.98
N VAL A 271 -2.28 -14.89 9.28
CA VAL A 271 -2.42 -13.52 9.79
C VAL A 271 -3.36 -13.52 11.00
N SER A 272 -2.90 -12.89 12.07
CA SER A 272 -3.61 -12.77 13.35
C SER A 272 -3.74 -11.33 13.83
N VAL A 273 -3.11 -10.37 13.14
CA VAL A 273 -3.17 -8.93 13.45
C VAL A 273 -3.47 -8.16 12.16
N ALA A 274 -4.38 -7.19 12.22
CA ALA A 274 -4.68 -6.26 11.15
C ALA A 274 -4.48 -4.83 11.65
N ILE A 275 -3.77 -4.02 10.88
CA ILE A 275 -3.54 -2.60 11.18
C ILE A 275 -4.16 -1.80 10.04
N GLU A 276 -5.20 -1.02 10.37
CA GLU A 276 -5.87 -0.15 9.39
C GLU A 276 -5.20 1.20 9.37
N LEU A 277 -4.48 1.50 8.29
CA LEU A 277 -3.70 2.72 8.11
C LEU A 277 -4.47 3.70 7.25
N GLY A 278 -5.12 4.69 7.87
CA GLY A 278 -5.89 5.72 7.15
C GLY A 278 -7.10 6.20 7.94
N ALA A 279 -7.98 6.93 7.24
CA ALA A 279 -9.12 7.57 7.88
C ALA A 279 -10.15 6.58 8.44
N ARG A 280 -10.64 6.83 9.66
CA ARG A 280 -11.64 6.04 10.41
C ARG A 280 -11.20 4.59 10.68
N ASN A 281 -12.16 3.71 10.91
CA ASN A 281 -11.96 2.31 11.30
C ASN A 281 -12.91 1.35 10.54
N ILE A 282 -13.18 1.65 9.26
CA ILE A 282 -14.16 0.90 8.46
C ILE A 282 -13.68 -0.53 8.22
N LEU A 283 -12.41 -0.70 7.82
CA LEU A 283 -11.85 -2.01 7.52
C LEU A 283 -11.58 -2.85 8.76
N THR A 284 -11.33 -2.22 9.91
CA THR A 284 -11.30 -2.86 11.22
C THR A 284 -12.64 -3.53 11.51
N ASN A 285 -13.75 -2.83 11.24
CA ASN A 285 -15.09 -3.40 11.42
C ASN A 285 -15.37 -4.51 10.41
N LEU A 286 -14.99 -4.33 9.14
CA LEU A 286 -15.12 -5.38 8.12
C LEU A 286 -14.26 -6.61 8.43
N MET A 287 -13.05 -6.44 8.97
CA MET A 287 -12.21 -7.56 9.37
C MET A 287 -12.90 -8.39 10.46
N LYS A 288 -13.50 -7.75 11.47
CA LYS A 288 -14.26 -8.46 12.51
C LYS A 288 -15.48 -9.23 11.96
N LEU A 289 -16.14 -8.69 10.93
CA LEU A 289 -17.25 -9.38 10.26
C LEU A 289 -16.79 -10.55 9.38
N ASN A 290 -15.53 -10.56 8.92
CA ASN A 290 -14.99 -11.67 8.15
C ASN A 290 -14.32 -12.73 9.04
N VAL A 291 -13.46 -12.28 9.96
CA VAL A 291 -12.59 -13.13 10.77
C VAL A 291 -12.45 -12.54 12.18
N GLN A 292 -13.30 -12.99 13.10
CA GLN A 292 -13.36 -12.46 14.49
C GLN A 292 -12.08 -12.70 15.30
N SER A 293 -11.28 -13.71 14.96
CA SER A 293 -10.05 -14.05 15.69
C SER A 293 -8.86 -13.15 15.38
N VAL A 294 -8.96 -12.23 14.41
CA VAL A 294 -7.88 -11.30 14.05
C VAL A 294 -7.96 -10.07 14.95
N ALA A 295 -6.89 -9.78 15.69
CA ALA A 295 -6.77 -8.54 16.45
C ALA A 295 -6.67 -7.35 15.48
N CYS A 296 -7.45 -6.29 15.68
CA CYS A 296 -7.54 -5.18 14.73
C CYS A 296 -7.24 -3.84 15.41
N TYR A 297 -6.33 -3.06 14.82
CA TYR A 297 -5.90 -1.76 15.32
C TYR A 297 -6.12 -0.68 14.25
N PRO A 298 -7.10 0.22 14.44
CA PRO A 298 -7.25 1.38 13.58
C PRO A 298 -6.19 2.45 13.91
N LEU A 299 -5.60 3.04 12.88
CA LEU A 299 -4.58 4.08 12.92
C LEU A 299 -5.07 5.32 12.17
N ASP A 300 -6.18 5.87 12.67
CA ASP A 300 -6.79 7.13 12.22
C ASP A 300 -6.08 8.36 12.81
N LYS A 301 -5.55 8.21 14.03
CA LYS A 301 -4.93 9.30 14.81
C LYS A 301 -3.64 8.87 15.55
N PRO A 302 -2.71 9.82 15.81
CA PRO A 302 -1.47 9.58 16.56
C PRO A 302 -1.62 8.81 17.87
N GLY A 303 -2.62 9.15 18.69
CA GLY A 303 -2.80 8.54 20.01
C GLY A 303 -3.09 7.04 20.00
N GLN A 304 -3.35 6.45 18.84
CA GLN A 304 -3.57 5.01 18.69
C GLN A 304 -2.26 4.21 18.52
N LEU A 305 -1.13 4.89 18.30
CA LEU A 305 0.20 4.24 18.21
C LEU A 305 0.59 3.56 19.52
N ASP A 306 0.25 4.14 20.67
CA ASP A 306 0.68 3.61 21.96
C ASP A 306 0.07 2.23 22.24
N ILE A 307 -1.19 2.01 21.85
CA ILE A 307 -1.86 0.71 21.93
C ILE A 307 -1.10 -0.35 21.11
N ILE A 308 -0.67 0.02 19.91
CA ILE A 308 0.09 -0.87 19.02
C ILE A 308 1.47 -1.14 19.59
N ARG A 309 2.16 -0.12 20.12
CA ARG A 309 3.48 -0.27 20.73
C ARG A 309 3.45 -1.20 21.95
N GLU A 310 2.44 -1.05 22.80
CA GLU A 310 2.25 -1.90 23.97
C GLU A 310 1.95 -3.34 23.57
N ASP A 311 0.97 -3.55 22.68
CA ASP A 311 0.55 -4.90 22.28
C ASP A 311 1.61 -5.63 21.44
N MET A 312 2.34 -4.91 20.60
CA MET A 312 3.35 -5.46 19.68
C MET A 312 4.79 -5.29 20.17
N ALA A 313 5.01 -5.01 21.46
CA ALA A 313 6.35 -4.76 22.00
C ALA A 313 7.37 -5.85 21.64
N ALA A 314 6.94 -7.13 21.70
CA ALA A 314 7.79 -8.26 21.35
C ALA A 314 8.14 -8.30 19.85
N GLU A 315 7.16 -8.06 18.97
CA GLU A 315 7.40 -7.96 17.52
C GLU A 315 8.30 -6.78 17.17
N ILE A 316 8.15 -5.62 17.83
CA ILE A 316 8.98 -4.43 17.63
C ILE A 316 10.44 -4.70 17.99
N VAL A 317 10.69 -5.32 19.17
CA VAL A 317 12.04 -5.67 19.60
C VAL A 317 12.72 -6.62 18.63
N GLU A 318 12.00 -7.65 18.18
CA GLU A 318 12.54 -8.63 17.23
C GLU A 318 12.76 -8.02 15.84
N GLN A 319 11.88 -7.13 15.37
CA GLN A 319 12.07 -6.42 14.12
C GLN A 319 13.32 -5.51 14.19
N ARG A 320 13.46 -4.70 15.24
CA ARG A 320 14.66 -3.86 15.45
C ARG A 320 15.94 -4.68 15.51
N ARG A 321 15.90 -5.86 16.13
CA ARG A 321 17.03 -6.78 16.14
C ARG A 321 17.40 -7.26 14.73
N LYS A 322 16.41 -7.59 13.90
CA LYS A 322 16.64 -7.97 12.49
C LYS A 322 17.22 -6.82 11.69
N ASP A 323 16.70 -5.61 11.84
CA ASP A 323 17.18 -4.43 11.11
C ASP A 323 18.62 -4.06 11.50
N LYS A 324 18.97 -4.21 12.78
CA LYS A 324 20.35 -4.04 13.27
C LYS A 324 21.34 -5.02 12.65
N VAL A 325 20.91 -6.24 12.32
CA VAL A 325 21.77 -7.28 11.71
C VAL A 325 21.71 -7.26 10.18
N ASN A 326 20.60 -6.84 9.59
CA ASN A 326 20.34 -6.89 8.16
C ASN A 326 20.28 -5.49 7.53
N ASN A 327 21.33 -4.69 7.73
CA ASN A 327 21.48 -3.38 7.09
C ASN A 327 22.66 -3.34 6.10
N VAL A 328 22.72 -2.27 5.30
CA VAL A 328 23.75 -2.07 4.26
C VAL A 328 25.16 -2.13 4.85
N VAL A 329 25.40 -1.53 6.01
CA VAL A 329 26.72 -1.48 6.65
C VAL A 329 27.17 -2.89 7.06
N THR A 330 26.31 -3.65 7.74
CA THR A 330 26.61 -5.04 8.15
C THR A 330 26.85 -5.96 6.94
N LYS A 331 26.06 -5.77 5.86
CA LYS A 331 26.21 -6.52 4.60
C LYS A 331 27.50 -6.15 3.87
N CYS A 332 27.91 -4.88 3.90
CA CYS A 332 29.20 -4.45 3.39
C CYS A 332 30.36 -5.08 4.14
N LEU A 333 30.33 -5.11 5.48
CA LEU A 333 31.34 -5.80 6.29
C LEU A 333 31.45 -7.28 5.93
N THR A 334 30.31 -7.98 5.92
CA THR A 334 30.26 -9.41 5.62
C THR A 334 30.80 -9.70 4.22
N THR A 335 30.41 -8.89 3.23
CA THR A 335 30.89 -9.02 1.85
C THR A 335 32.37 -8.75 1.74
N ALA A 336 32.88 -7.70 2.41
CA ALA A 336 34.30 -7.38 2.43
C ALA A 336 35.14 -8.55 2.97
N VAL A 337 34.69 -9.24 4.03
CA VAL A 337 35.39 -10.39 4.61
C VAL A 337 35.30 -11.64 3.72
N CYS A 338 34.10 -11.98 3.26
CA CYS A 338 33.85 -13.21 2.51
C CYS A 338 34.34 -13.17 1.05
N THR A 339 34.69 -11.99 0.53
CA THR A 339 35.20 -11.88 -0.84
C THR A 339 36.69 -12.20 -0.92
N ARG A 340 37.03 -13.16 -1.78
CA ARG A 340 38.41 -13.65 -1.97
C ARG A 340 39.33 -12.53 -2.45
N ASN A 341 40.47 -12.38 -1.78
CA ASN A 341 41.54 -11.49 -2.23
C ASN A 341 42.30 -12.12 -3.42
N ARG A 342 42.54 -11.34 -4.48
CA ARG A 342 43.37 -11.71 -5.64
C ARG A 342 44.55 -10.75 -5.83
N ASN A 343 44.76 -9.81 -4.91
CA ASN A 343 45.87 -8.88 -4.91
C ASN A 343 46.88 -9.24 -3.82
N TRP A 344 48.13 -9.49 -4.21
CA TRP A 344 49.19 -9.94 -3.29
C TRP A 344 50.19 -8.83 -2.95
N ASP A 345 49.90 -7.58 -3.33
CA ASP A 345 50.64 -6.41 -2.86
C ASP A 345 50.19 -6.05 -1.45
N GLN A 346 51.12 -6.15 -0.49
CA GLN A 346 50.85 -5.91 0.92
C GLN A 346 50.50 -4.45 1.22
N THR A 347 51.14 -3.49 0.54
CA THR A 347 50.95 -2.05 0.79
C THR A 347 49.60 -1.60 0.24
N GLU A 348 49.25 -2.06 -0.96
CA GLU A 348 47.92 -1.83 -1.54
C GLU A 348 46.84 -2.50 -0.68
N TYR A 349 47.09 -3.70 -0.16
CA TYR A 349 46.13 -4.40 0.70
C TYR A 349 45.88 -3.65 2.01
N GLU A 350 46.93 -3.14 2.67
CA GLU A 350 46.78 -2.38 3.91
C GLU A 350 45.93 -1.12 3.70
N ARG A 351 46.23 -0.33 2.66
CA ARG A 351 45.51 0.93 2.38
C ARG A 351 44.14 0.75 1.74
N GLY A 352 44.01 -0.20 0.82
CA GLY A 352 42.80 -0.38 0.02
C GLY A 352 41.83 -1.43 0.57
N VAL A 353 42.26 -2.27 1.53
CA VAL A 353 41.39 -3.25 2.19
C VAL A 353 41.25 -2.99 3.68
N LEU A 354 42.35 -2.98 4.44
CA LEU A 354 42.26 -2.95 5.91
C LEU A 354 41.76 -1.60 6.45
N GLU A 355 42.26 -0.48 5.91
CA GLU A 355 41.80 0.85 6.30
C GLU A 355 40.30 1.09 5.99
N PRO A 356 39.81 0.86 4.75
CA PRO A 356 38.38 0.96 4.46
C PRO A 356 37.53 0.01 5.30
N TYR A 357 37.99 -1.23 5.50
CA TYR A 357 37.28 -2.19 6.33
C TYR A 357 37.10 -1.69 7.77
N ARG A 358 38.16 -1.14 8.38
CA ARG A 358 38.08 -0.53 9.73
C ARG A 358 37.10 0.64 9.77
N LYS A 359 37.02 1.46 8.71
CA LYS A 359 36.01 2.54 8.63
C LYS A 359 34.59 2.00 8.61
N ILE A 360 34.32 0.95 7.83
CA ILE A 360 33.01 0.28 7.85
C ILE A 360 32.73 -0.34 9.23
N GLN A 361 33.75 -0.88 9.93
CA GLN A 361 33.59 -1.37 11.30
C GLN A 361 33.22 -0.25 12.27
N LEU A 362 33.87 0.91 12.19
CA LEU A 362 33.52 2.07 13.01
C LEU A 362 32.09 2.56 12.74
N LEU A 363 31.63 2.53 11.48
CA LEU A 363 30.24 2.82 11.15
C LEU A 363 29.30 1.83 11.85
N GLN A 364 29.61 0.53 11.84
CA GLN A 364 28.82 -0.48 12.54
C GLN A 364 28.82 -0.27 14.06
N GLU A 365 29.97 0.03 14.67
CA GLU A 365 30.09 0.30 16.11
C GLU A 365 29.25 1.52 16.51
N GLN A 366 29.23 2.58 15.69
CA GLN A 366 28.38 3.76 15.91
C GLN A 366 26.89 3.38 15.90
N LEU A 367 26.47 2.52 14.97
CA LEU A 367 25.09 2.02 14.91
C LEU A 367 24.76 1.14 16.11
N ASP A 368 25.73 0.37 16.60
CA ASP A 368 25.52 -0.51 17.75
C ASP A 368 25.28 0.25 19.05
N VAL A 369 25.91 1.43 19.19
CA VAL A 369 25.77 2.36 20.33
C VAL A 369 24.49 3.21 20.24
N GLN A 370 24.00 3.51 19.03
CA GLN A 370 22.73 4.22 18.81
C GLN A 370 21.53 3.30 19.09
N ALA A 371 21.16 3.18 20.37
CA ALA A 371 20.14 2.25 20.88
C ALA A 371 18.70 2.49 20.37
N GLU A 372 18.39 3.65 19.77
CA GLU A 372 17.00 4.03 19.43
C GLU A 372 16.55 3.63 18.02
N THR A 373 17.43 3.62 17.01
CA THR A 373 17.05 3.33 15.62
C THR A 373 17.78 2.14 15.01
N GLY A 374 19.03 1.85 15.44
CA GLY A 374 19.86 0.74 14.94
C GLY A 374 20.07 0.68 13.43
N SER A 375 19.64 1.70 12.69
CA SER A 375 19.53 1.71 11.23
C SER A 375 20.42 2.81 10.66
N PRO A 376 21.25 2.54 9.63
CA PRO A 376 22.15 3.53 9.06
C PRO A 376 21.40 4.65 8.33
N THR A 377 21.93 5.86 8.38
CA THR A 377 21.49 6.98 7.54
C THR A 377 21.85 6.73 6.07
N LEU A 378 21.19 7.42 5.14
CA LEU A 378 21.56 7.38 3.71
C LEU A 378 23.04 7.69 3.47
N SER A 379 23.59 8.66 4.22
CA SER A 379 25.01 9.03 4.15
C SER A 379 25.91 7.87 4.58
N GLN A 380 25.61 7.23 5.71
CA GLN A 380 26.38 6.09 6.22
C GLN A 380 26.26 4.87 5.30
N MET A 381 25.08 4.61 4.73
CA MET A 381 24.87 3.56 3.74
C MET A 381 25.72 3.79 2.50
N LYS A 382 25.70 5.01 1.94
CA LYS A 382 26.49 5.38 0.76
C LYS A 382 27.99 5.25 1.03
N GLU A 383 28.45 5.79 2.17
CA GLU A 383 29.85 5.68 2.60
C GLU A 383 30.29 4.22 2.72
N ALA A 384 29.47 3.35 3.31
CA ALA A 384 29.78 1.92 3.40
C ALA A 384 29.84 1.22 2.04
N LEU A 385 28.99 1.60 1.08
CA LEU A 385 29.00 1.06 -0.29
C LEU A 385 30.23 1.54 -1.07
N ASP A 386 30.60 2.82 -0.95
CA ASP A 386 31.80 3.39 -1.56
C ASP A 386 33.07 2.72 -1.02
N LEU A 387 33.16 2.56 0.31
CA LEU A 387 34.27 1.86 0.95
C LEU A 387 34.34 0.39 0.53
N LEU A 388 33.19 -0.31 0.43
CA LEU A 388 33.17 -1.68 -0.08
C LEU A 388 33.66 -1.73 -1.53
N LYS A 389 33.26 -0.79 -2.38
CA LYS A 389 33.71 -0.74 -3.77
C LYS A 389 35.23 -0.64 -3.84
N LEU A 390 35.82 0.27 -3.06
CA LEU A 390 37.27 0.40 -2.95
C LEU A 390 37.93 -0.94 -2.55
N ILE A 391 37.39 -1.62 -1.54
CA ILE A 391 37.89 -2.93 -1.10
C ILE A 391 37.86 -3.96 -2.25
N LEU A 392 36.76 -4.05 -2.98
CA LEU A 392 36.59 -5.02 -4.06
C LEU A 392 37.53 -4.73 -5.24
N ASP A 393 37.71 -3.44 -5.57
CA ASP A 393 38.64 -3.00 -6.59
C ASP A 393 40.10 -3.34 -6.19
N THR A 394 40.50 -3.04 -4.94
CA THR A 394 41.83 -3.40 -4.42
C THR A 394 42.06 -4.91 -4.38
N LYS A 395 41.03 -5.71 -4.05
CA LYS A 395 41.09 -7.17 -4.08
C LYS A 395 41.15 -7.76 -5.50
N LYS A 396 41.09 -6.93 -6.55
CA LYS A 396 41.04 -7.34 -7.97
C LYS A 396 39.87 -8.29 -8.26
N VAL A 397 38.71 -7.99 -7.65
CA VAL A 397 37.47 -8.74 -7.86
C VAL A 397 36.92 -8.39 -9.25
N PRO A 398 36.59 -9.37 -10.11
CA PRO A 398 36.03 -9.11 -11.43
C PRO A 398 34.76 -8.27 -11.36
N ALA A 399 34.57 -7.36 -12.33
CA ALA A 399 33.42 -6.45 -12.37
C ALA A 399 32.07 -7.19 -12.31
N THR A 400 31.95 -8.35 -12.95
CA THR A 400 30.73 -9.18 -12.91
C THR A 400 30.43 -9.67 -11.49
N GLU A 401 31.44 -10.15 -10.78
CA GLU A 401 31.30 -10.59 -9.38
C GLU A 401 30.99 -9.41 -8.44
N GLN A 402 31.60 -8.24 -8.69
CA GLN A 402 31.25 -7.03 -7.92
C GLN A 402 29.76 -6.67 -8.09
N LYS A 403 29.28 -6.66 -9.33
CA LYS A 403 27.88 -6.36 -9.66
C LYS A 403 26.91 -7.30 -8.94
N GLU A 404 27.16 -8.60 -9.00
CA GLU A 404 26.35 -9.60 -8.30
C GLU A 404 26.31 -9.35 -6.78
N ARG A 405 27.47 -9.05 -6.18
CA ARG A 405 27.56 -8.76 -4.74
C ARG A 405 26.77 -7.52 -4.34
N PHE A 406 26.92 -6.41 -5.08
CA PHE A 406 26.13 -5.21 -4.82
C PHE A 406 24.63 -5.46 -5.01
N GLN A 407 24.23 -6.20 -6.06
CA GLN A 407 22.84 -6.57 -6.26
C GLN A 407 22.27 -7.38 -5.09
N VAL A 408 23.03 -8.33 -4.54
CA VAL A 408 22.62 -9.10 -3.35
C VAL A 408 22.48 -8.18 -2.13
N ILE A 409 23.45 -7.30 -1.87
CA ILE A 409 23.38 -6.37 -0.73
C ILE A 409 22.15 -5.48 -0.85
N LEU A 410 21.97 -4.83 -2.00
CA LEU A 410 20.88 -3.88 -2.22
C LEU A 410 19.51 -4.58 -2.22
N LYS A 411 19.42 -5.83 -2.70
CA LYS A 411 18.19 -6.62 -2.67
C LYS A 411 17.84 -7.05 -1.25
N ASP A 412 18.80 -7.62 -0.50
CA ASP A 412 18.60 -8.12 0.87
C ASP A 412 18.22 -6.99 1.85
N THR A 413 18.73 -5.79 1.59
CA THR A 413 18.46 -4.60 2.40
C THR A 413 17.36 -3.71 1.81
N ARG A 414 16.80 -4.09 0.65
CA ARG A 414 15.75 -3.35 -0.08
C ARG A 414 16.11 -1.88 -0.39
N THR A 415 17.37 -1.64 -0.74
CA THR A 415 17.94 -0.31 -1.01
C THR A 415 18.29 -0.06 -2.49
N ILE A 416 17.87 -0.93 -3.41
CA ILE A 416 18.15 -0.80 -4.85
C ILE A 416 17.76 0.58 -5.40
N SER A 417 16.57 1.08 -5.04
CA SER A 417 16.09 2.38 -5.52
C SER A 417 16.85 3.58 -4.95
N LEU A 418 17.56 3.40 -3.84
CA LEU A 418 18.33 4.47 -3.19
C LEU A 418 19.74 4.61 -3.79
N PHE A 419 20.27 3.52 -4.34
CA PHE A 419 21.65 3.42 -4.81
C PHE A 419 21.76 2.72 -6.19
N PRO A 420 21.04 3.21 -7.22
CA PRO A 420 21.02 2.57 -8.54
C PRO A 420 22.42 2.48 -9.16
N GLU A 421 23.33 3.41 -8.85
CA GLU A 421 24.70 3.44 -9.36
C GLU A 421 25.51 2.18 -8.99
N PHE A 422 25.20 1.52 -7.87
CA PHE A 422 25.85 0.28 -7.45
C PHE A 422 25.20 -0.97 -8.06
N ALA A 423 23.94 -0.88 -8.50
CA ALA A 423 23.24 -1.98 -9.16
C ALA A 423 23.71 -2.21 -10.62
N HIS A 424 24.36 -1.20 -11.22
CA HIS A 424 24.77 -1.17 -12.64
C HIS A 424 26.29 -1.07 -12.87
N ILE A 425 27.12 -1.39 -11.87
CA ILE A 425 28.59 -1.32 -12.02
C ILE A 425 29.07 -2.19 -13.20
N GLY A 426 29.80 -1.58 -14.14
CA GLY A 426 30.41 -2.25 -15.30
C GLY A 426 29.54 -2.34 -16.57
N ALA A 427 28.50 -1.49 -16.69
CA ALA A 427 27.79 -1.25 -17.95
C ALA A 427 28.56 -0.28 -18.87
#